data_AF-A0A257X124-F1
#
_entry.id   AF-A0A257X124-F1
#
_cell.length_a   1.000
_cell.length_b   1.000
_cell.length_c   1.000
_cell.angle_alpha   90.00
_cell.angle_beta   90.00
_cell.angle_gamma   90.00
#
_symmetry.space_group_name_H-M   'P 1'
#
loop_
_entity.id
_entity.type
_entity.pdbx_description
1 polymer ?
#
loop_
_entity_poly.entity_id
_entity_poly.type
_entity_poly.pdbx_seq_one_letter_code
_entity_poly.pdbx_strand_id
1 'polypeptide(L)'
;MPKSKPPRRRYRPLRRVNKATERAMTIYDRLEEVTEQLHRQIAPFLDQIPARERALMLTLLADNRAQIAGGRADILQPSATPVLDELIRQDTERRRREASGTLTPPPPPVFSARFG
;
A
#
# COMPACT_ATOMS: atom_id res chain seq x y z
N MET A 1 36.64 -13.48 34.35
CA MET A 1 36.34 -13.12 32.94
C MET A 1 34.95 -12.51 32.86
N PRO A 2 34.77 -11.21 32.56
CA PRO A 2 33.44 -10.64 32.42
C PRO A 2 32.87 -11.05 31.06
N LYS A 3 31.76 -11.79 31.07
CA LYS A 3 31.04 -12.21 29.86
C LYS A 3 30.48 -10.97 29.15
N SER A 4 30.93 -10.70 27.94
CA SER A 4 30.43 -9.63 27.08
C SER A 4 28.93 -9.84 26.80
N LYS A 5 28.10 -8.82 27.08
CA LYS A 5 26.69 -8.84 26.67
C LYS A 5 26.62 -8.95 25.13
N PRO A 6 25.76 -9.81 24.57
CA PRO A 6 25.61 -9.93 23.12
C PRO A 6 25.16 -8.58 22.55
N PRO A 7 25.60 -8.22 21.34
CA PRO A 7 25.21 -6.96 20.72
C PRO A 7 23.68 -6.96 20.60
N ARG A 8 23.02 -5.98 21.23
CA ARG A 8 21.58 -5.74 21.04
C ARG A 8 21.35 -5.59 19.55
N ARG A 9 20.75 -6.61 18.91
CA ARG A 9 20.23 -6.53 17.55
C ARG A 9 19.45 -5.22 17.47
N ARG A 10 19.99 -4.22 16.78
CA ARG A 10 19.24 -3.00 16.48
C ARG A 10 17.99 -3.49 15.76
N TYR A 11 16.83 -3.25 16.37
CA TYR A 11 15.54 -3.51 15.75
C TYR A 11 15.51 -2.65 14.49
N ARG A 12 15.81 -3.27 13.34
CA ARG A 12 15.69 -2.62 12.04
C ARG A 12 14.18 -2.49 11.84
N PRO A 13 13.60 -1.28 11.76
CA PRO A 13 12.18 -1.17 11.55
C PRO A 13 11.86 -1.90 10.25
N LEU A 14 11.13 -3.01 10.37
CA LEU A 14 10.58 -3.75 9.25
C LEU A 14 9.81 -2.73 8.40
N ARG A 15 10.12 -2.68 7.09
CA ARG A 15 9.39 -2.01 6.01
C ARG A 15 8.52 -0.85 6.50
N ARG A 16 8.95 0.40 6.31
CA ARG A 16 7.98 1.50 6.26
C ARG A 16 7.05 1.19 5.08
N VAL A 17 5.89 0.60 5.37
CA VAL A 17 4.87 0.30 4.39
C VAL A 17 4.53 1.64 3.76
N ASN A 18 4.72 1.76 2.44
CA ASN A 18 4.48 3.00 1.74
C ASN A 18 3.00 3.38 1.97
N LYS A 19 2.69 4.66 2.22
CA LYS A 19 1.30 5.13 2.37
C LYS A 19 0.39 4.68 1.21
N ALA A 20 0.96 4.51 0.02
CA ALA A 20 0.25 3.95 -1.13
C ALA A 20 -0.11 2.46 -0.95
N THR A 21 0.83 1.67 -0.41
CA THR A 21 0.66 0.25 -0.08
C THR A 21 -0.32 0.08 1.08
N GLU A 22 -0.25 0.92 2.12
CA GLU A 22 -1.23 0.95 3.20
C GLU A 22 -2.63 1.25 2.66
N ARG A 23 -2.77 2.28 1.80
CA ARG A 23 -4.05 2.58 1.13
C ARG A 23 -4.56 1.42 0.29
N ALA A 24 -3.70 0.77 -0.49
CA ALA A 24 -4.08 -0.38 -1.29
C ALA A 24 -4.59 -1.52 -0.40
N MET A 25 -3.89 -1.85 0.68
CA MET A 25 -4.34 -2.84 1.66
C MET A 25 -5.72 -2.49 2.24
N THR A 26 -5.94 -1.22 2.63
CA THR A 26 -7.25 -0.80 3.16
C THR A 26 -8.39 -0.92 2.15
N ILE A 27 -8.10 -0.76 0.85
CA ILE A 27 -9.08 -0.97 -0.22
C ILE A 27 -9.46 -2.45 -0.31
N TYR A 28 -8.48 -3.35 -0.31
CA TYR A 28 -8.75 -4.79 -0.35
C TYR A 28 -9.47 -5.29 0.91
N ASP A 29 -9.10 -4.79 2.09
CA ASP A 29 -9.81 -5.11 3.34
C ASP A 29 -11.28 -4.65 3.27
N ARG A 30 -11.53 -3.46 2.68
CA ARG A 30 -12.90 -2.97 2.49
C ARG A 30 -13.69 -3.79 1.46
N LEU A 31 -13.04 -4.24 0.38
CA LEU A 31 -13.66 -5.12 -0.61
C LEU A 31 -14.03 -6.47 0.00
N GLU A 32 -13.17 -7.04 0.83
CA GLU A 32 -13.44 -8.27 1.59
C GLU A 32 -14.65 -8.09 2.51
N GLU A 33 -14.72 -6.96 3.24
CA GLU A 33 -15.86 -6.65 4.10
C GLU A 33 -17.18 -6.51 3.33
N VAL A 34 -17.17 -5.79 2.21
CA VAL A 34 -18.37 -5.57 1.38
C VAL A 34 -18.85 -6.86 0.73
N THR A 35 -17.93 -7.67 0.20
CA THR A 35 -18.28 -8.98 -0.39
C THR A 35 -18.87 -9.93 0.65
N GLU A 36 -18.36 -9.91 1.88
CA GLU A 36 -18.89 -10.71 2.98
C GLU A 36 -20.27 -10.21 3.45
N GLN A 37 -20.46 -8.90 3.53
CA GLN A 37 -21.76 -8.30 3.85
C GLN A 37 -22.81 -8.65 2.79
N LEU A 38 -22.48 -8.53 1.50
CA LEU A 38 -23.35 -8.93 0.39
C LEU A 38 -23.71 -10.41 0.48
N HIS A 39 -22.75 -11.28 0.77
CA HIS A 39 -23.02 -12.71 0.92
C HIS A 39 -24.01 -12.98 2.07
N ARG A 40 -23.85 -12.32 3.22
CA ARG A 40 -24.77 -12.44 4.35
C ARG A 40 -26.18 -11.93 4.04
N GLN A 41 -26.29 -10.85 3.28
CA GLN A 41 -27.58 -10.30 2.87
C GLN A 41 -28.31 -11.21 1.87
N ILE A 42 -27.56 -11.87 0.99
CA ILE A 42 -28.12 -12.76 -0.04
C ILE A 42 -28.41 -14.16 0.51
N ALA A 43 -27.67 -14.62 1.52
CA ALA A 43 -27.79 -15.96 2.10
C ALA A 43 -29.24 -16.41 2.38
N PRO A 44 -30.13 -15.58 2.96
CA PRO A 44 -31.52 -15.97 3.23
C PRO A 44 -32.38 -16.17 1.97
N PHE A 45 -31.97 -15.58 0.83
CA PHE A 45 -32.69 -15.63 -0.43
C PHE A 45 -32.15 -16.69 -1.38
N LEU A 46 -31.05 -17.37 -1.03
CA LEU A 46 -30.38 -18.36 -1.89
C LEU A 46 -31.31 -19.51 -2.29
N ASP A 47 -32.24 -19.89 -1.42
CA ASP A 47 -33.18 -20.99 -1.69
C ASP A 47 -34.30 -20.58 -2.66
N GLN A 48 -34.48 -19.28 -2.90
CA GLN A 48 -35.45 -18.73 -3.84
C GLN A 48 -34.89 -18.64 -5.27
N ILE A 49 -33.57 -18.83 -5.43
CA ILE A 49 -32.87 -18.75 -6.71
C ILE A 49 -32.82 -20.14 -7.36
N PRO A 50 -33.11 -20.26 -8.67
CA PRO A 50 -32.92 -21.51 -9.40
C PRO A 50 -31.52 -22.10 -9.21
N ALA A 51 -31.43 -23.42 -9.04
CA ALA A 51 -30.18 -24.09 -8.66
C ALA A 51 -28.99 -23.78 -9.62
N ARG A 52 -29.26 -23.65 -10.92
CA ARG A 52 -28.25 -23.30 -11.93
C ARG A 52 -27.68 -21.90 -11.71
N GLU A 53 -28.56 -20.93 -11.47
CA GLU A 53 -28.18 -19.53 -11.25
C GLU A 53 -27.47 -19.36 -9.90
N ARG A 54 -27.95 -20.07 -8.86
CA ARG A 54 -27.28 -20.12 -7.56
C ARG A 54 -25.86 -20.68 -7.68
N ALA A 55 -25.66 -21.76 -8.43
CA ALA A 55 -24.33 -22.34 -8.65
C ALA A 55 -23.38 -21.33 -9.32
N LEU A 56 -23.84 -20.63 -10.37
CA LEU A 56 -23.06 -19.59 -11.04
C LEU A 56 -22.74 -18.41 -10.11
N MET A 57 -23.68 -17.98 -9.28
CA MET A 57 -23.44 -16.89 -8.34
C MET A 57 -22.42 -17.30 -7.27
N LEU A 58 -22.50 -18.53 -6.76
CA LEU A 58 -21.54 -19.05 -5.78
C LEU A 58 -20.14 -19.21 -6.38
N THR A 59 -20.02 -19.64 -7.64
CA THR A 59 -18.72 -19.72 -8.32
C THR A 59 -18.12 -18.32 -8.50
N LEU A 60 -18.91 -17.36 -8.96
CA LEU A 60 -18.45 -15.97 -9.12
C LEU A 60 -18.02 -15.34 -7.78
N LEU A 61 -18.74 -15.63 -6.69
CA LEU A 61 -18.34 -15.19 -5.35
C LEU A 61 -17.02 -15.82 -4.90
N ALA A 62 -16.82 -17.11 -5.17
CA ALA A 62 -15.57 -17.80 -4.86
C ALA A 62 -14.40 -17.22 -5.65
N ASP A 63 -14.60 -16.96 -6.95
CA ASP A 63 -13.59 -16.35 -7.83
C ASP A 63 -13.22 -14.94 -7.36
N ASN A 64 -14.21 -14.12 -6.99
CA ASN A 64 -13.98 -12.77 -6.47
C ASN A 64 -13.18 -12.79 -5.16
N ARG A 65 -13.51 -13.70 -4.24
CA ARG A 65 -12.73 -13.87 -2.99
C ARG A 65 -11.29 -14.28 -3.28
N ALA A 66 -11.07 -15.19 -4.23
CA ALA A 66 -9.73 -15.61 -4.64
C ALA A 66 -8.94 -14.44 -5.26
N GLN A 67 -9.56 -13.61 -6.09
CA GLN A 67 -8.92 -12.43 -6.68
C GLN A 67 -8.55 -11.37 -5.62
N ILE A 68 -9.43 -11.11 -4.65
CA ILE A 68 -9.14 -10.20 -3.53
C ILE A 68 -7.96 -10.72 -2.71
N ALA A 69 -7.95 -12.02 -2.36
CA ALA A 69 -6.86 -12.65 -1.63
C ALA A 69 -5.54 -12.62 -2.41
N GLY A 70 -5.58 -12.89 -3.72
CA GLY A 70 -4.44 -12.80 -4.62
C GLY A 70 -3.84 -11.39 -4.68
N GLY A 71 -4.69 -10.37 -4.87
CA GLY A 71 -4.24 -8.97 -4.88
C GLY A 71 -3.57 -8.53 -3.57
N ARG A 72 -4.08 -9.00 -2.42
CA ARG A 72 -3.42 -8.77 -1.11
C ARG A 72 -2.07 -9.47 -1.03
N ALA A 73 -1.97 -10.71 -1.51
CA ALA A 73 -0.71 -11.46 -1.52
C ALA A 73 0.35 -10.78 -2.39
N ASP A 74 -0.03 -10.28 -3.56
CA ASP A 74 0.86 -9.56 -4.48
C ASP A 74 1.41 -8.27 -3.85
N ILE A 75 0.57 -7.53 -3.13
CA ILE A 75 0.99 -6.32 -2.39
C ILE A 75 1.99 -6.65 -1.28
N LEU A 76 1.77 -7.75 -0.57
CA LEU A 76 2.62 -8.17 0.54
C LEU A 76 3.93 -8.81 0.09
N GLN A 77 4.00 -9.24 -1.18
CA GLN A 77 5.15 -9.92 -1.74
C GLN A 77 6.45 -9.11 -1.54
N PRO A 78 7.57 -9.75 -1.16
CA PRO A 78 8.87 -9.11 -1.19
C PRO A 78 9.21 -8.69 -2.62
N SER A 79 9.52 -7.40 -2.81
CA SER A 79 10.04 -6.92 -4.10
C SER A 79 11.35 -7.63 -4.42
N ALA A 80 11.48 -8.09 -5.66
CA ALA A 80 12.70 -8.66 -6.18
C ALA A 80 13.85 -7.62 -6.28
N THR A 81 13.52 -6.32 -6.38
CA THR A 81 14.49 -5.24 -6.57
C THR A 81 14.24 -4.07 -5.61
N PRO A 82 14.47 -4.26 -4.30
CA PRO A 82 14.11 -3.28 -3.27
C PRO A 82 14.90 -1.96 -3.39
N VAL A 83 16.08 -1.98 -4.01
CA VAL A 83 16.91 -0.77 -4.23
C VAL A 83 16.30 0.11 -5.32
N LEU A 84 15.81 -0.47 -6.41
CA LEU A 84 15.17 0.29 -7.50
C LEU A 84 13.86 0.93 -7.02
N ASP A 85 13.07 0.21 -6.23
CA ASP A 85 11.84 0.73 -5.65
C ASP A 85 12.09 1.95 -4.76
N GLU A 86 13.16 1.92 -3.96
CA GLU A 86 13.55 3.03 -3.11
C GLU A 86 14.00 4.26 -3.92
N LEU A 87 14.71 4.06 -5.04
CA LEU A 87 15.06 5.15 -5.96
C LEU A 87 13.83 5.75 -6.64
N ILE A 88 12.91 4.93 -7.12
CA ILE A 88 11.62 5.37 -7.70
C ILE A 88 10.80 6.14 -6.66
N ARG A 89 10.79 5.68 -5.39
CA ARG A 89 10.12 6.36 -4.28
C ARG A 89 10.71 7.76 -4.04
N GLN A 90 12.03 7.87 -3.98
CA GLN A 90 12.70 9.16 -3.77
C GLN A 90 12.42 10.13 -4.92
N ASP A 91 12.45 9.65 -6.17
CA ASP A 91 12.14 10.49 -7.34
C ASP A 91 10.68 10.95 -7.35
N THR A 92 9.73 10.06 -7.05
CA THR A 92 8.31 10.42 -6.96
C THR A 92 7.99 11.39 -5.82
N GLU A 93 8.64 11.24 -4.66
CA GLU A 93 8.54 12.23 -3.57
C GLU A 93 9.14 13.58 -3.97
N ARG A 94 10.28 13.58 -4.69
CA ARG A 94 10.89 14.81 -5.21
C ARG A 94 9.94 15.54 -6.13
N ARG A 95 9.37 14.84 -7.13
CA ARG A 95 8.40 15.41 -8.09
C ARG A 95 7.14 15.93 -7.40
N ARG A 96 6.64 15.24 -6.37
CA ARG A 96 5.48 15.71 -5.59
C ARG A 96 5.79 17.01 -4.83
N ARG A 97 6.99 17.14 -4.25
CA ARG A 97 7.41 18.37 -3.58
C ARG A 97 7.55 19.52 -4.57
N GLU A 98 8.18 19.26 -5.72
CA GLU A 98 8.30 20.20 -6.84
C GLU A 98 6.92 20.67 -7.34
N ALA A 99 5.97 19.74 -7.50
CA ALA A 99 4.60 20.05 -7.93
C ALA A 99 3.78 20.81 -6.86
N SER A 100 4.10 20.65 -5.57
CA SER A 100 3.40 21.33 -4.46
C SER A 100 3.88 22.76 -4.17
N GLY A 101 4.81 23.31 -4.98
CA GLY A 101 5.13 24.74 -4.97
C GLY A 101 5.84 25.24 -3.71
N THR A 102 6.52 24.39 -2.93
CA THR A 102 7.32 24.81 -1.77
C THR A 102 8.77 25.13 -2.12
N LEU A 103 8.98 25.82 -3.25
CA LEU A 103 10.20 26.60 -3.46
C LEU A 103 9.92 27.99 -2.91
N THR A 104 10.35 28.25 -1.68
CA THR A 104 10.74 29.62 -1.33
C THR A 104 11.81 30.00 -2.35
N PRO A 105 11.60 31.05 -3.18
CA PRO A 105 12.63 31.46 -4.11
C PRO A 105 13.89 31.80 -3.31
N PRO A 106 15.10 31.42 -3.78
CA PRO A 106 16.31 31.86 -3.12
C PRO A 106 16.28 33.39 -3.01
N PRO A 107 16.68 33.98 -1.87
CA PRO A 107 16.70 35.43 -1.73
C PRO A 107 17.54 36.02 -2.87
N PRO A 108 17.10 37.15 -3.46
CA PRO A 108 17.85 37.76 -4.55
C PRO A 108 19.29 38.02 -4.09
N PRO A 109 20.29 37.84 -4.99
CA PRO A 109 21.68 38.09 -4.63
C PRO A 109 21.81 39.54 -4.15
N VAL A 110 22.24 39.70 -2.90
CA VAL A 110 22.63 41.01 -2.37
C VAL A 110 23.94 41.37 -3.03
N PHE A 111 23.89 42.08 -4.16
CA PHE A 111 25.05 42.76 -4.70
C PHE A 111 25.46 43.85 -3.72
N SER A 112 26.37 43.51 -2.81
CA SER A 112 27.13 44.50 -2.06
C SER A 112 28.07 45.18 -3.05
N ALA A 113 27.63 46.29 -3.63
CA ALA A 113 28.50 47.23 -4.30
C ALA A 113 29.43 47.86 -3.25
N ARG A 114 30.53 47.16 -2.95
CA ARG A 114 31.73 47.73 -2.34
C ARG A 114 32.83 47.75 -3.40
N PHE A 115 32.80 48.80 -4.19
CA PHE A 115 33.97 49.43 -4.80
C PHE A 115 33.71 50.92 -4.54
N GLY A 116 34.47 51.61 -3.70
CA GLY A 116 35.93 51.73 -3.73
C GLY A 116 36.19 53.15 -4.18
#